data_AF-A0A3B5YQ50-F1
#
_entry.id   AF-A0A3B5YQ50-F1
#
_cell.length_a   1.000
_cell.length_b   1.000
_cell.length_c   1.000
_cell.angle_alpha   90.00
_cell.angle_beta   90.00
_cell.angle_gamma   90.00
#
_symmetry.space_group_name_H-M   'P 1'
#
loop_
_entity.id
_entity.type
_entity.pdbx_description
1 polymer ?
#
loop_
_entity_poly.entity_id
_entity_poly.type
_entity_poly.pdbx_seq_one_letter_code
_entity_poly.pdbx_strand_id
1 'polypeptide(L)'
;MGQEPQIANEAGKYALWLIPGLFALGVTQCFSKFLQCQSLIFPMVLSSLITVAVFLPLCWFMVYKVGMGNAGAALSVSICDWVEVTVLGLYIKFSPSCEKTRAPPSWEAFRGIGSFMRLAVPSALMICLEWWSYELLVLLSGMLSNPALETSVLSICVSTMILLANLPYGIGIATSVRISNELGAGNTQGPRLVVCVALSIVVCSAFLVSTTLLLLRHFIGIAFSNEEEVRRYVTRMVPLLSVSAITDSLMAVLQGVSRGCGWQHLGAYVNLGAFYLVGIPVALYFGFAMQLRAKGFWIGILAGGATQVTLLSVITATTNWNKMADKAKERVFG
;
A
#
# COMPACT_ATOMS: atom_id res chain seq x y z
N MET A 1 17.20 20.38 1.59
CA MET A 1 15.89 20.23 2.27
C MET A 1 15.79 21.04 3.57
N GLY A 2 16.85 21.71 4.05
CA GLY A 2 16.76 22.64 5.18
C GLY A 2 16.45 22.01 6.55
N GLN A 3 16.51 20.67 6.66
CA GLN A 3 16.30 19.95 7.92
C GLN A 3 17.51 20.11 8.84
N GLU A 4 17.26 20.08 10.14
CA GLU A 4 18.32 20.23 11.15
C GLU A 4 19.36 19.09 11.04
N PRO A 5 20.67 19.39 11.09
CA PRO A 5 21.72 18.37 10.90
C PRO A 5 21.63 17.19 11.86
N GLN A 6 21.17 17.41 13.09
CA GLN A 6 20.99 16.34 14.08
C GLN A 6 19.87 15.37 13.67
N ILE A 7 18.72 15.90 13.23
CA ILE A 7 17.59 15.10 12.75
C ILE A 7 17.99 14.30 11.50
N ALA A 8 18.69 14.94 10.55
CA ALA A 8 19.15 14.27 9.35
C ALA A 8 20.15 13.13 9.65
N ASN A 9 21.05 13.32 10.61
CA ASN A 9 22.00 12.30 11.03
C ASN A 9 21.31 11.11 11.71
N GLU A 10 20.35 11.36 12.61
CA GLU A 10 19.60 10.28 13.28
C GLU A 10 18.69 9.51 12.32
N ALA A 11 18.01 10.20 11.39
CA ALA A 11 17.24 9.55 10.33
C ALA A 11 18.14 8.70 9.41
N GLY A 12 19.33 9.19 9.06
CA GLY A 12 20.32 8.45 8.27
C GLY A 12 20.79 7.18 8.98
N LYS A 13 21.14 7.25 10.27
CA LYS A 13 21.48 6.07 11.08
C LYS A 13 20.33 5.07 11.13
N TYR A 14 19.11 5.54 11.40
CA TYR A 14 17.93 4.69 11.44
C TYR A 14 17.72 3.95 10.11
N ALA A 15 17.84 4.66 8.97
CA ALA A 15 17.72 4.07 7.63
C ALA A 15 18.79 3.01 7.35
N LEU A 16 20.05 3.23 7.78
CA LEU A 16 21.12 2.24 7.63
C LEU A 16 20.80 0.93 8.37
N TRP A 17 20.22 1.02 9.57
CA TRP A 17 19.85 -0.15 10.37
C TRP A 17 18.61 -0.90 9.85
N LEU A 18 17.85 -0.32 8.91
CA LEU A 18 16.75 -0.98 8.20
C LEU A 18 17.19 -1.77 6.96
N ILE A 19 18.42 -1.58 6.47
CA ILE A 19 18.93 -2.24 5.27
C ILE A 19 18.80 -3.78 5.35
N PRO A 20 19.13 -4.47 6.46
CA PRO A 20 18.98 -5.92 6.54
C PRO A 20 17.52 -6.37 6.41
N GLY A 21 16.58 -5.61 6.98
CA GLY A 21 15.13 -5.85 6.87
C GLY A 21 14.63 -5.71 5.44
N LEU A 22 15.19 -4.79 4.64
CA LEU A 22 14.82 -4.62 3.23
C LEU A 22 15.01 -5.91 2.41
N PHE A 23 16.11 -6.64 2.65
CA PHE A 23 16.34 -7.93 1.99
C PHE A 23 15.34 -9.00 2.45
N ALA A 24 15.03 -9.04 3.74
CA ALA A 24 14.04 -9.95 4.30
C ALA A 24 12.64 -9.66 3.72
N LEU A 25 12.23 -8.39 3.66
CA LEU A 25 10.98 -7.97 3.04
C LEU A 25 10.87 -8.43 1.58
N GLY A 26 11.95 -8.34 0.80
CA GLY A 26 11.98 -8.87 -0.57
C GLY A 26 11.63 -10.36 -0.63
N VAL A 27 12.22 -11.18 0.25
CA VAL A 27 11.94 -12.62 0.35
C VAL A 27 10.52 -12.87 0.86
N THR A 28 10.09 -12.16 1.91
CA THR A 28 8.75 -12.27 2.50
C THR A 28 7.65 -11.95 1.48
N GLN A 29 7.85 -10.95 0.63
CA GLN A 29 6.89 -10.62 -0.43
C GLN A 29 6.77 -11.77 -1.44
N CYS A 30 7.89 -12.40 -1.82
CA CYS A 30 7.87 -13.59 -2.69
C CYS A 30 7.13 -14.77 -2.06
N PHE A 31 7.43 -15.10 -0.79
CA PHE A 31 6.73 -16.17 -0.06
C PHE A 31 5.25 -15.88 0.12
N SER A 32 4.90 -14.63 0.48
CA SER A 32 3.53 -14.17 0.59
C SER A 32 2.78 -14.34 -0.72
N LYS A 33 3.38 -13.97 -1.86
CA LYS A 33 2.75 -14.14 -3.18
C LYS A 33 2.59 -15.61 -3.55
N PHE A 34 3.59 -16.45 -3.26
CA PHE A 34 3.52 -17.90 -3.48
C PHE A 34 2.37 -18.56 -2.70
N LEU A 35 2.14 -18.15 -1.46
CA LEU A 35 1.03 -18.67 -0.64
C LEU A 35 -0.32 -18.08 -1.05
N GLN A 36 -0.37 -16.77 -1.33
CA GLN A 36 -1.59 -16.06 -1.73
C GLN A 36 -2.19 -16.60 -3.03
N CYS A 37 -1.38 -16.88 -4.07
CA CYS A 37 -1.91 -17.40 -5.33
C CYS A 37 -2.59 -18.77 -5.18
N GLN A 38 -2.22 -19.53 -4.14
CA GLN A 38 -2.81 -20.83 -3.78
C GLN A 38 -3.93 -20.71 -2.74
N SER A 39 -4.32 -19.50 -2.33
CA SER A 39 -5.27 -19.24 -1.23
C SER A 39 -4.84 -19.79 0.14
N LEU A 40 -3.54 -20.01 0.37
CA LEU A 40 -2.98 -20.45 1.65
C LEU A 40 -2.71 -19.24 2.56
N ILE A 41 -3.77 -18.69 3.16
CA ILE A 41 -3.68 -17.44 3.94
C ILE A 41 -3.31 -17.67 5.41
N PHE A 42 -3.73 -18.79 6.00
CA PHE A 42 -3.50 -19.09 7.42
C PHE A 42 -2.01 -19.02 7.86
N PRO A 43 -1.04 -19.53 7.09
CA PRO A 43 0.38 -19.44 7.46
C PRO A 43 0.88 -18.01 7.56
N MET A 44 0.33 -17.11 6.73
CA MET A 44 0.66 -15.69 6.75
C MET A 44 0.09 -14.99 7.97
N VAL A 45 -1.14 -15.33 8.37
CA VAL A 45 -1.73 -14.81 9.62
C VAL A 45 -0.90 -15.26 10.82
N LEU A 46 -0.51 -16.55 10.83
CA LEU A 46 0.33 -17.09 11.90
C LEU A 46 1.71 -16.43 11.94
N SER A 47 2.36 -16.20 10.79
CA SER A 47 3.64 -15.49 10.74
C SER A 47 3.51 -14.08 11.29
N SER A 48 2.52 -13.31 10.86
CA SER A 48 2.30 -11.95 11.33
C SER A 48 2.03 -11.90 12.85
N LEU A 49 1.25 -12.84 13.40
CA LEU A 49 1.00 -12.92 14.85
C LEU A 49 2.28 -13.23 15.65
N ILE A 50 3.10 -14.17 15.18
CA ILE A 50 4.39 -14.50 15.79
C ILE A 50 5.31 -13.29 15.73
N THR A 51 5.40 -12.61 14.58
CA THR A 51 6.24 -11.43 14.40
C THR A 51 5.86 -10.32 15.36
N VAL A 52 4.56 -10.03 15.54
CA VAL A 52 4.09 -9.03 16.52
C VAL A 52 4.43 -9.44 17.96
N ALA A 53 4.23 -10.72 18.30
CA ALA A 53 4.52 -11.23 19.64
C ALA A 53 6.03 -11.16 19.98
N VAL A 54 6.90 -11.35 18.99
CA VAL A 54 8.35 -11.23 19.13
C VAL A 54 8.81 -9.78 19.10
N PHE A 55 8.18 -8.93 18.29
CA PHE A 55 8.61 -7.54 18.09
C PHE A 55 8.57 -6.72 19.37
N LEU A 56 7.48 -6.79 20.15
CA LEU A 56 7.32 -5.99 21.36
C LEU A 56 8.44 -6.23 22.40
N PRO A 57 8.70 -7.48 22.86
CA PRO A 57 9.78 -7.73 23.81
C PRO A 57 11.16 -7.45 23.21
N LEU A 58 11.37 -7.77 21.93
CA LEU A 58 12.64 -7.53 21.26
C LEU A 58 12.96 -6.05 21.14
N CYS A 59 12.00 -5.23 20.68
CA CYS A 59 12.14 -3.79 20.60
C CYS A 59 12.43 -3.18 21.97
N TRP A 60 11.67 -3.55 23.00
CA TRP A 60 11.93 -3.08 24.36
C TRP A 60 13.33 -3.45 24.85
N PHE A 61 13.76 -4.69 24.63
CA PHE A 61 15.09 -5.15 25.03
C PHE A 61 16.21 -4.38 24.30
N MET A 62 16.12 -4.25 22.98
CA MET A 62 17.14 -3.57 22.16
C MET A 62 17.24 -2.08 22.47
N VAL A 63 16.10 -1.42 22.68
CA VAL A 63 16.05 0.02 23.00
C VAL A 63 16.57 0.28 24.42
N TYR A 64 16.03 -0.42 25.43
CA TYR A 64 16.26 -0.06 26.84
C TYR A 64 17.34 -0.87 27.54
N LYS A 65 17.51 -2.16 27.22
CA LYS A 65 18.50 -3.03 27.90
C LYS A 65 19.84 -3.03 27.21
N VAL A 66 19.86 -3.09 25.89
CA VAL A 66 21.10 -2.96 25.11
C VAL A 66 21.51 -1.49 24.98
N GLY A 67 20.56 -0.56 25.08
CA GLY A 67 20.83 0.88 25.02
C GLY A 67 21.07 1.40 23.61
N MET A 68 20.58 0.70 22.57
CA MET A 68 20.77 1.10 21.17
C MET A 68 19.82 2.23 20.70
N GLY A 69 18.88 2.66 21.55
CA GLY A 69 17.93 3.73 21.21
C GLY A 69 17.20 3.48 19.89
N ASN A 70 17.15 4.49 19.02
CA ASN A 70 16.46 4.43 17.72
C ASN A 70 17.03 3.34 16.79
N ALA A 71 18.35 3.13 16.80
CA ALA A 71 18.98 2.06 16.03
C ALA A 71 18.52 0.67 16.49
N GLY A 72 18.31 0.51 17.80
CA GLY A 72 17.74 -0.71 18.38
C GLY A 72 16.35 -1.00 17.85
N ALA A 73 15.49 0.01 17.74
CA ALA A 73 14.16 -0.13 17.16
C ALA A 73 14.20 -0.54 15.67
N ALA A 74 15.04 0.10 14.85
CA ALA A 74 15.23 -0.27 13.44
C ALA A 74 15.75 -1.70 13.27
N LEU A 75 16.72 -2.11 14.10
CA LEU A 75 17.27 -3.46 14.06
C LEU A 75 16.22 -4.50 14.49
N SER A 76 15.39 -4.21 15.49
CA SER A 76 14.28 -5.08 15.88
C SER A 76 13.28 -5.31 14.77
N VAL A 77 12.96 -4.27 13.97
CA VAL A 77 12.13 -4.43 12.75
C VAL A 77 12.82 -5.40 11.79
N SER A 78 14.10 -5.18 11.48
CA SER A 78 14.85 -6.04 10.56
C SER A 78 14.92 -7.50 11.02
N ILE A 79 15.10 -7.75 12.32
CA ILE A 79 15.11 -9.11 12.89
C ILE A 79 13.72 -9.74 12.74
N CYS A 80 12.66 -9.00 13.03
CA CYS A 80 11.28 -9.46 12.87
C CYS A 80 10.92 -9.81 11.42
N ASP A 81 11.42 -9.05 10.43
CA ASP A 81 11.25 -9.41 9.03
C ASP A 81 11.92 -10.77 8.70
N TRP A 82 13.11 -11.04 9.26
CA TRP A 82 13.78 -12.34 9.12
C TRP A 82 13.09 -13.47 9.86
N VAL A 83 12.45 -13.19 11.00
CA VAL A 83 11.59 -14.17 11.69
C VAL A 83 10.42 -14.55 10.78
N GLU A 84 9.79 -13.58 10.13
CA GLU A 84 8.71 -13.85 9.17
C GLU A 84 9.18 -14.67 7.96
N VAL A 85 10.33 -14.33 7.37
CA VAL A 85 10.97 -15.14 6.31
C VAL A 85 11.16 -16.59 6.78
N THR A 86 11.64 -16.77 8.01
CA THR A 86 11.91 -18.09 8.57
C THR A 86 10.63 -18.89 8.77
N VAL A 87 9.60 -18.30 9.39
CA VAL A 87 8.31 -18.97 9.64
C VAL A 87 7.65 -19.38 8.32
N LEU A 88 7.57 -18.47 7.35
CA LEU A 88 6.98 -18.76 6.04
C LEU A 88 7.81 -19.77 5.24
N GLY A 89 9.14 -19.64 5.27
CA GLY A 89 10.06 -20.56 4.60
C GLY A 89 9.98 -21.99 5.17
N LEU A 90 9.88 -22.14 6.50
CA LEU A 90 9.66 -23.42 7.15
C LEU A 90 8.31 -24.01 6.76
N TYR A 91 7.24 -23.20 6.72
CA TYR A 91 5.93 -23.67 6.28
C TYR A 91 5.97 -24.18 4.84
N ILE A 92 6.53 -23.40 3.90
CA ILE A 92 6.65 -23.79 2.49
C ILE A 92 7.49 -25.06 2.33
N LYS A 93 8.55 -25.22 3.15
CA LYS A 93 9.43 -26.38 3.08
C LYS A 93 8.77 -27.66 3.61
N PHE A 94 8.01 -27.60 4.70
CA PHE A 94 7.54 -28.79 5.40
C PHE A 94 6.04 -29.08 5.24
N SER A 95 5.23 -28.12 4.78
CA SER A 95 3.78 -28.32 4.64
C SER A 95 3.44 -29.20 3.43
N PRO A 96 2.61 -30.24 3.61
CA PRO A 96 2.06 -31.03 2.49
C PRO A 96 1.25 -30.18 1.50
N SER A 97 0.69 -29.05 1.95
CA SER A 97 -0.10 -28.16 1.09
C SER A 97 0.74 -27.51 -0.02
N CYS A 98 2.05 -27.39 0.18
CA CYS A 98 2.98 -26.82 -0.80
C CYS A 98 3.72 -27.89 -1.61
N GLU A 99 3.47 -29.19 -1.38
CA GLU A 99 4.26 -30.27 -1.98
C GLU A 99 4.21 -30.26 -3.52
N LYS A 100 3.03 -30.00 -4.09
CA LYS A 100 2.82 -29.95 -5.54
C LYS A 100 3.37 -28.68 -6.21
N THR A 101 3.55 -27.61 -5.44
CA THR A 101 3.90 -26.28 -5.97
C THR A 101 5.32 -25.86 -5.62
N ARG A 102 5.96 -26.52 -4.65
CA ARG A 102 7.35 -26.29 -4.26
C ARG A 102 8.30 -26.88 -5.32
N ALA A 103 8.85 -26.01 -6.17
CA ALA A 103 9.93 -26.38 -7.07
C ALA A 103 11.30 -26.36 -6.34
N PRO A 104 12.24 -27.27 -6.68
CA PRO A 104 13.61 -27.15 -6.20
C PRO A 104 14.27 -25.91 -6.80
N PRO A 105 15.23 -25.28 -6.09
CA PRO A 105 16.01 -24.19 -6.67
C PRO A 105 16.76 -24.71 -7.91
N SER A 106 16.50 -24.09 -9.06
CA SER A 106 17.12 -24.47 -10.34
C SER A 106 17.50 -23.22 -11.14
N TRP A 107 18.43 -23.36 -12.07
CA TRP A 107 18.82 -22.28 -12.99
C TRP A 107 17.67 -21.83 -13.91
N GLU A 108 16.62 -22.63 -14.04
CA GLU A 108 15.41 -22.27 -14.81
C GLU A 108 14.69 -21.06 -14.19
N ALA A 109 14.81 -20.86 -12.88
CA ALA A 109 14.24 -19.68 -12.20
C ALA A 109 14.76 -18.36 -12.79
N PHE A 110 16.01 -18.33 -13.27
CA PHE A 110 16.60 -17.13 -13.87
C PHE A 110 16.06 -16.84 -15.29
N ARG A 111 15.50 -17.83 -15.99
CA ARG A 111 14.88 -17.61 -17.31
C ARG A 111 13.64 -16.73 -17.22
N GLY A 112 12.92 -16.77 -16.09
CA GLY A 112 11.70 -16.01 -15.86
C GLY A 112 11.88 -14.53 -15.50
N ILE A 113 13.11 -14.05 -15.28
CA ILE A 113 13.38 -12.70 -14.77
C ILE A 113 12.85 -11.62 -15.72
N GLY A 114 13.02 -11.78 -17.03
CA GLY A 114 12.52 -10.80 -18.01
C GLY A 114 11.00 -10.64 -17.95
N SER A 115 10.27 -11.76 -17.92
CA SER A 115 8.81 -11.78 -17.79
C SER A 115 8.35 -11.21 -16.45
N PHE A 116 9.06 -11.53 -15.37
CA PHE A 116 8.82 -10.96 -14.05
C PHE A 116 8.98 -9.43 -14.09
N MET A 117 10.11 -8.93 -14.58
CA MET A 117 10.41 -7.49 -14.61
C MET A 117 9.41 -6.70 -15.45
N ARG A 118 8.93 -7.28 -16.56
CA ARG A 118 7.89 -6.66 -17.42
C ARG A 118 6.58 -6.40 -16.67
N LEU A 119 6.24 -7.19 -15.66
CA LEU A 119 5.06 -7.00 -14.81
C LEU A 119 5.38 -6.25 -13.52
N ALA A 120 6.54 -6.53 -12.93
CA ALA A 120 6.99 -5.97 -11.65
C ALA A 120 7.28 -4.48 -11.76
N VAL A 121 7.97 -4.01 -12.80
CA VAL A 121 8.31 -2.59 -12.96
C VAL A 121 7.05 -1.72 -13.06
N PRO A 122 6.06 -2.02 -13.93
CA PRO A 122 4.82 -1.26 -13.93
C PRO A 122 4.02 -1.37 -12.63
N SER A 123 4.02 -2.55 -11.98
CA SER A 123 3.35 -2.72 -10.67
C SER A 123 4.00 -1.86 -9.58
N ALA A 124 5.33 -1.77 -9.58
CA ALA A 124 6.08 -0.92 -8.67
C ALA A 124 5.78 0.55 -8.97
N LEU A 125 5.79 0.97 -10.24
CA LEU A 125 5.46 2.35 -10.63
C LEU A 125 4.03 2.74 -10.23
N MET A 126 3.05 1.86 -10.39
CA MET A 126 1.68 2.12 -9.93
C MET A 126 1.66 2.53 -8.45
N ILE A 127 2.31 1.72 -7.61
CA ILE A 127 2.37 1.96 -6.17
C ILE A 127 3.21 3.22 -5.90
N CYS A 128 4.47 3.26 -6.36
CA CYS A 128 5.40 4.34 -6.07
C CYS A 128 4.91 5.72 -6.51
N LEU A 129 4.30 5.85 -7.69
CA LEU A 129 3.80 7.15 -8.18
C LEU A 129 2.70 7.71 -7.27
N GLU A 130 1.84 6.85 -6.74
CA GLU A 130 0.84 7.25 -5.77
C GLU A 130 1.50 7.67 -4.45
N TRP A 131 2.31 6.81 -3.84
CA TRP A 131 2.99 7.09 -2.57
C TRP A 131 3.89 8.32 -2.61
N TRP A 132 4.69 8.48 -3.67
CA TRP A 132 5.56 9.63 -3.85
C TRP A 132 4.78 10.93 -4.01
N SER A 133 3.53 10.89 -4.51
CA SER A 133 2.69 12.08 -4.56
C SER A 133 2.30 12.58 -3.16
N TYR A 134 1.99 11.66 -2.23
CA TYR A 134 1.76 12.01 -0.82
C TYR A 134 3.02 12.59 -0.18
N GLU A 135 4.16 11.92 -0.32
CA GLU A 135 5.45 12.38 0.22
C GLU A 135 5.84 13.74 -0.34
N LEU A 136 5.66 13.96 -1.65
CA LEU A 136 5.93 15.25 -2.28
C LEU A 136 5.07 16.35 -1.65
N LEU A 137 3.79 16.10 -1.40
CA LEU A 137 2.90 17.10 -0.81
C LEU A 137 3.19 17.36 0.68
N VAL A 138 3.61 16.34 1.43
CA VAL A 138 4.12 16.51 2.80
C VAL A 138 5.43 17.31 2.79
N LEU A 139 6.33 17.07 1.84
CA LEU A 139 7.55 17.87 1.70
C LEU A 139 7.24 19.33 1.33
N LEU A 140 6.29 19.54 0.41
CA LEU A 140 5.86 20.87 -0.01
C LEU A 140 5.12 21.63 1.10
N SER A 141 4.54 20.94 2.10
CA SER A 141 3.89 21.64 3.21
C SER A 141 4.88 22.37 4.10
N GLY A 142 6.15 21.98 4.05
CA GLY A 142 7.26 22.73 4.64
C GLY A 142 7.42 24.15 4.06
N MET A 143 6.83 24.44 2.90
CA MET A 143 6.85 25.76 2.26
C MET A 143 5.58 26.59 2.52
N LEU A 144 4.58 26.05 3.22
CA LEU A 144 3.36 26.76 3.57
C LEU A 144 3.58 27.72 4.75
N SER A 145 2.69 28.69 4.91
CA SER A 145 2.67 29.55 6.10
C SER A 145 2.37 28.72 7.35
N ASN A 146 3.22 28.82 8.37
CA ASN A 146 3.30 27.91 9.54
C ASN A 146 3.67 26.45 9.16
N PRO A 147 4.91 26.21 8.68
CA PRO A 147 5.36 24.89 8.22
C PRO A 147 5.19 23.76 9.24
N ALA A 148 5.44 24.04 10.53
CA ALA A 148 5.36 23.05 11.60
C ALA A 148 3.93 22.54 11.78
N LEU A 149 2.94 23.44 11.79
CA LEU A 149 1.53 23.08 11.90
C LEU A 149 1.03 22.29 10.68
N GLU A 150 1.26 22.83 9.47
CA GLU A 150 0.73 22.22 8.23
C GLU A 150 1.34 20.83 8.00
N THR A 151 2.65 20.67 8.24
CA THR A 151 3.35 19.39 8.09
C THR A 151 2.92 18.37 9.14
N SER A 152 2.69 18.80 10.39
CA SER A 152 2.19 17.91 11.45
C SER A 152 0.76 17.43 11.13
N VAL A 153 -0.12 18.33 10.71
CA VAL A 153 -1.51 17.98 10.34
C VAL A 153 -1.53 17.03 9.15
N LEU A 154 -0.75 17.29 8.09
CA LEU A 154 -0.65 16.39 6.94
C LEU A 154 -0.09 15.03 7.31
N SER A 155 0.99 14.98 8.10
CA SER A 155 1.57 13.71 8.58
C SER A 155 0.56 12.86 9.36
N ILE A 156 -0.26 13.49 10.22
CA ILE A 156 -1.34 12.80 10.94
C ILE A 156 -2.42 12.30 9.97
N CYS A 157 -2.80 13.13 8.99
CA CYS A 157 -3.77 12.76 7.96
C CYS A 157 -3.29 11.55 7.14
N VAL A 158 -2.03 11.58 6.66
CA VAL A 158 -1.39 10.47 5.93
C VAL A 158 -1.33 9.22 6.80
N SER A 159 -0.83 9.32 8.03
CA SER A 159 -0.73 8.18 8.97
C SER A 159 -2.09 7.54 9.24
N THR A 160 -3.14 8.37 9.42
CA THR A 160 -4.52 7.91 9.58
C THR A 160 -4.99 7.14 8.35
N MET A 161 -4.70 7.63 7.15
CA MET A 161 -5.07 6.93 5.92
C MET A 161 -4.33 5.62 5.70
N ILE A 162 -3.02 5.58 5.98
CA ILE A 162 -2.24 4.35 5.88
C ILE A 162 -2.85 3.26 6.76
N LEU A 163 -3.24 3.61 8.00
CA LEU A 163 -3.90 2.67 8.91
C LEU A 163 -5.18 2.10 8.29
N LEU A 164 -6.03 2.96 7.75
CA LEU A 164 -7.32 2.57 7.15
C LEU A 164 -7.17 1.83 5.82
N ALA A 165 -6.12 2.10 5.06
CA ALA A 165 -5.87 1.53 3.74
C ALA A 165 -5.52 0.04 3.77
N ASN A 166 -5.12 -0.52 4.93
CA ASN A 166 -4.80 -1.95 5.05
C ASN A 166 -5.97 -2.88 4.66
N LEU A 167 -7.19 -2.51 5.07
CA LEU A 167 -8.39 -3.29 4.76
C LEU A 167 -8.69 -3.33 3.24
N PRO A 168 -8.85 -2.19 2.54
CA PRO A 168 -9.09 -2.21 1.11
C PRO A 168 -7.89 -2.76 0.31
N TYR A 169 -6.66 -2.58 0.78
CA TYR A 169 -5.49 -3.20 0.16
C TYR A 169 -5.55 -4.73 0.21
N GLY A 170 -5.97 -5.30 1.34
CA GLY A 170 -6.24 -6.74 1.48
C GLY A 170 -7.31 -7.23 0.50
N ILE A 171 -8.42 -6.51 0.36
CA ILE A 171 -9.47 -6.81 -0.62
C ILE A 171 -8.92 -6.73 -2.05
N GLY A 172 -8.09 -5.72 -2.37
CA GLY A 172 -7.43 -5.56 -3.65
C GLY A 172 -6.48 -6.72 -3.99
N ILE A 173 -5.70 -7.21 -3.01
CA ILE A 173 -4.86 -8.41 -3.17
C ILE A 173 -5.73 -9.65 -3.45
N ALA A 174 -6.79 -9.87 -2.68
CA ALA A 174 -7.69 -10.99 -2.87
C ALA A 174 -8.37 -10.95 -4.25
N THR A 175 -8.78 -9.75 -4.69
CA THR A 175 -9.32 -9.50 -6.02
C THR A 175 -8.32 -9.87 -7.11
N SER A 176 -7.07 -9.42 -6.97
CA SER A 176 -5.99 -9.74 -7.92
C SER A 176 -5.79 -11.25 -8.03
N VAL A 177 -5.67 -11.96 -6.91
CA VAL A 177 -5.48 -13.42 -6.89
C VAL A 177 -6.63 -14.14 -7.56
N ARG A 178 -7.88 -13.80 -7.19
CA ARG A 178 -9.07 -14.46 -7.72
C ARG A 178 -9.21 -14.23 -9.23
N ILE A 179 -9.02 -13.00 -9.71
CA ILE A 179 -9.06 -12.70 -11.14
C ILE A 179 -7.95 -13.45 -11.89
N SER A 180 -6.71 -13.46 -11.39
CA SER A 180 -5.63 -14.20 -12.04
C SER A 180 -5.92 -15.70 -12.12
N ASN A 181 -6.49 -16.29 -11.06
CA ASN A 181 -6.81 -17.72 -11.03
C ASN A 181 -7.95 -18.07 -11.99
N GLU A 182 -9.02 -17.26 -12.06
CA GLU A 182 -10.12 -17.46 -13.00
C GLU A 182 -9.66 -17.32 -14.46
N LEU A 183 -8.85 -16.29 -14.76
CA LEU A 183 -8.28 -16.11 -16.09
C LEU A 183 -7.34 -17.24 -16.47
N GLY A 184 -6.49 -17.70 -15.54
CA GLY A 184 -5.58 -18.82 -15.74
C GLY A 184 -6.30 -20.15 -15.94
N ALA A 185 -7.49 -20.32 -15.35
CA ALA A 185 -8.36 -21.46 -15.57
C ALA A 185 -9.15 -21.40 -16.89
N GLY A 186 -9.04 -20.29 -17.64
CA GLY A 186 -9.81 -20.06 -18.87
C GLY A 186 -11.28 -19.70 -18.63
N ASN A 187 -11.67 -19.39 -17.39
CA ASN A 187 -13.02 -18.95 -17.08
C ASN A 187 -13.17 -17.45 -17.38
N THR A 188 -13.97 -17.12 -18.38
CA THR A 188 -14.16 -15.73 -18.83
C THR A 188 -15.30 -15.01 -18.10
N GLN A 189 -16.18 -15.76 -17.42
CA GLN A 189 -17.29 -15.20 -16.64
C GLN A 189 -16.89 -14.94 -15.18
N GLY A 190 -16.04 -15.81 -14.61
CA GLY A 190 -15.54 -15.72 -13.23
C GLY A 190 -14.97 -14.34 -12.86
N PRO A 191 -14.08 -13.73 -13.66
CA PRO A 191 -13.48 -12.43 -13.34
C PRO A 191 -14.51 -11.31 -13.17
N ARG A 192 -15.61 -11.30 -13.96
CA ARG A 192 -16.67 -10.30 -13.84
C ARG A 192 -17.39 -10.39 -12.50
N LEU A 193 -17.68 -11.62 -12.06
CA LEU A 193 -18.28 -11.87 -10.76
C LEU A 193 -17.34 -11.44 -9.64
N VAL A 194 -16.05 -11.76 -9.74
CA VAL A 194 -15.04 -11.34 -8.76
C VAL A 194 -14.99 -9.81 -8.64
N VAL A 195 -14.97 -9.08 -9.75
CA VAL A 195 -15.00 -7.60 -9.74
C VAL A 195 -16.26 -7.08 -9.05
N CYS A 196 -17.44 -7.62 -9.38
CA CYS A 196 -18.71 -7.19 -8.79
C CYS A 196 -18.75 -7.42 -7.27
N VAL A 197 -18.34 -8.61 -6.83
CA VAL A 197 -18.28 -8.96 -5.39
C VAL A 197 -17.25 -8.10 -4.66
N ALA A 198 -16.05 -7.93 -5.22
CA ALA A 198 -15.00 -7.12 -4.62
C ALA A 198 -15.42 -5.65 -4.47
N LEU A 199 -16.03 -5.06 -5.51
CA LEU A 199 -16.55 -3.70 -5.45
C LEU A 199 -17.68 -3.57 -4.43
N SER A 200 -18.58 -4.55 -4.33
CA SER A 200 -19.65 -4.54 -3.34
C SER A 200 -19.10 -4.58 -1.90
N ILE A 201 -18.15 -5.49 -1.63
CA ILE A 201 -17.50 -5.59 -0.32
C ILE A 201 -16.76 -4.29 0.00
N VAL A 202 -16.00 -3.75 -0.94
CA VAL A 202 -15.16 -2.57 -0.67
C VAL A 202 -15.98 -1.31 -0.46
N VAL A 203 -17.10 -1.14 -1.18
CA VAL A 203 -18.03 -0.01 -0.97
C VAL A 203 -18.67 -0.09 0.42
N CYS A 204 -19.12 -1.27 0.83
CA CYS A 204 -19.66 -1.47 2.18
C CYS A 204 -18.60 -1.17 3.26
N SER A 205 -17.38 -1.71 3.11
CA SER A 205 -16.31 -1.44 4.07
C SER A 205 -15.89 0.03 4.08
N ALA A 206 -15.85 0.68 2.91
CA ALA A 206 -15.51 2.09 2.79
C ALA A 206 -16.52 2.97 3.51
N PHE A 207 -17.82 2.67 3.38
CA PHE A 207 -18.86 3.39 4.10
C PHE A 207 -18.75 3.24 5.61
N LEU A 208 -18.48 2.01 6.09
CA LEU A 208 -18.26 1.73 7.52
C LEU A 208 -17.03 2.47 8.05
N VAL A 209 -15.90 2.40 7.34
CA VAL A 209 -14.66 3.08 7.72
C VAL A 209 -14.86 4.60 7.73
N SER A 210 -15.47 5.16 6.69
CA SER A 210 -15.71 6.60 6.57
C SER A 210 -16.65 7.11 7.66
N THR A 211 -17.72 6.37 7.97
CA THR A 211 -18.65 6.71 9.05
C THR A 211 -17.93 6.66 10.40
N THR A 212 -17.15 5.60 10.65
CA THR A 212 -16.36 5.47 11.88
C THR A 212 -15.37 6.63 12.03
N LEU A 213 -14.72 7.04 10.94
CA LEU A 213 -13.80 8.17 10.93
C LEU A 213 -14.51 9.47 11.31
N LEU A 214 -15.69 9.74 10.75
CA LEU A 214 -16.50 10.90 11.08
C LEU A 214 -16.93 10.92 12.55
N LEU A 215 -17.34 9.77 13.09
CA LEU A 215 -17.73 9.64 14.50
C LEU A 215 -16.55 9.87 15.45
N LEU A 216 -15.36 9.37 15.08
CA LEU A 216 -14.13 9.50 15.86
C LEU A 216 -13.33 10.77 15.55
N ARG A 217 -13.89 11.74 14.80
CA ARG A 217 -13.15 12.90 14.27
C ARG A 217 -12.40 13.72 15.33
N HIS A 218 -12.95 13.81 16.54
CA HIS A 218 -12.35 14.54 17.66
C HIS A 218 -11.26 13.72 18.35
N PHE A 219 -11.39 12.39 18.35
CA PHE A 219 -10.44 11.47 18.99
C PHE A 219 -9.14 11.37 18.19
N ILE A 220 -9.21 11.40 16.86
CA ILE A 220 -8.03 11.27 16.00
C ILE A 220 -6.99 12.35 16.35
N GLY A 221 -7.38 13.62 16.44
CA GLY A 221 -6.43 14.67 16.82
C GLY A 221 -5.80 14.41 18.19
N ILE A 222 -6.59 13.95 19.17
CA ILE A 222 -6.14 13.68 20.54
C ILE A 222 -5.14 12.53 20.58
N ALA A 223 -5.32 11.50 19.75
CA ALA A 223 -4.43 10.34 19.71
C ALA A 223 -3.01 10.67 19.23
N PHE A 224 -2.85 11.73 18.42
CA PHE A 224 -1.57 12.07 17.79
C PHE A 224 -0.87 13.32 18.36
N SER A 225 -1.60 14.28 18.93
CA SER A 225 -0.98 15.53 19.41
C SER A 225 -1.68 16.12 20.63
N ASN A 226 -0.86 16.69 21.53
CA ASN A 226 -1.33 17.46 22.68
C ASN A 226 -1.64 18.92 22.32
N GLU A 227 -1.17 19.42 21.18
CA GLU A 227 -1.38 20.80 20.76
C GLU A 227 -2.82 21.02 20.29
N GLU A 228 -3.51 22.00 20.88
CA GLU A 228 -4.92 22.24 20.58
C GLU A 228 -5.15 22.69 19.13
N GLU A 229 -4.22 23.47 18.57
CA GLU A 229 -4.30 23.95 17.19
C GLU A 229 -4.25 22.79 16.18
N VAL A 230 -3.29 21.86 16.36
CA VAL A 230 -3.19 20.63 15.54
C VAL A 230 -4.47 19.80 15.66
N ARG A 231 -4.96 19.56 16.88
CA ARG A 231 -6.18 18.77 17.13
C ARG A 231 -7.40 19.34 16.42
N ARG A 232 -7.59 20.66 16.52
CA ARG A 232 -8.72 21.36 15.90
C ARG A 232 -8.63 21.32 14.37
N TYR A 233 -7.44 21.46 13.82
CA TYR A 233 -7.24 21.40 12.37
C TYR A 233 -7.46 19.98 11.83
N VAL A 234 -6.87 18.95 12.45
CA VAL A 234 -7.12 17.54 12.10
C VAL A 234 -8.62 17.25 12.11
N THR A 235 -9.35 17.65 13.17
CA THR A 235 -10.81 17.48 13.25
C THR A 235 -11.55 18.08 12.04
N ARG A 236 -11.10 19.23 11.52
CA ARG A 236 -11.69 19.86 10.32
C ARG A 236 -11.30 19.15 9.02
N MET A 237 -10.19 18.42 9.00
CA MET A 237 -9.74 17.61 7.86
C MET A 237 -10.49 16.26 7.77
N VAL A 238 -10.98 15.72 8.89
CA VAL A 238 -11.64 14.40 8.95
C VAL A 238 -12.78 14.20 7.94
N PRO A 239 -13.67 15.17 7.69
CA PRO A 239 -14.69 15.00 6.64
C PRO A 239 -14.08 14.78 5.25
N LEU A 240 -13.01 15.49 4.92
CA LEU A 240 -12.30 15.33 3.65
C LEU A 240 -11.58 13.97 3.60
N LEU A 241 -10.94 13.57 4.71
CA LEU A 241 -10.36 12.24 4.87
C LEU A 241 -11.41 11.13 4.68
N SER A 242 -12.63 11.33 5.16
CA SER A 242 -13.69 10.33 5.01
C SER A 242 -14.07 10.12 3.54
N VAL A 243 -14.07 11.18 2.71
CA VAL A 243 -14.28 11.05 1.26
C VAL A 243 -13.09 10.37 0.56
N SER A 244 -11.86 10.72 0.98
CA SER A 244 -10.65 10.06 0.49
C SER A 244 -10.66 8.56 0.81
N ALA A 245 -11.12 8.14 2.00
CA ALA A 245 -11.16 6.72 2.38
C ALA A 245 -12.04 5.88 1.43
N ILE A 246 -13.12 6.46 0.89
CA ILE A 246 -13.96 5.83 -0.13
C ILE A 246 -13.22 5.71 -1.46
N THR A 247 -12.54 6.78 -1.85
CA THR A 247 -11.79 6.84 -3.11
C THR A 247 -10.63 5.85 -3.09
N ASP A 248 -9.81 5.86 -2.04
CA ASP A 248 -8.67 4.95 -1.85
C ASP A 248 -9.13 3.49 -1.80
N SER A 249 -10.30 3.24 -1.21
CA SER A 249 -10.90 1.91 -1.18
C SER A 249 -11.22 1.38 -2.59
N LEU A 250 -11.88 2.20 -3.42
CA LEU A 250 -12.17 1.85 -4.81
C LEU A 250 -10.88 1.67 -5.63
N MET A 251 -9.90 2.55 -5.44
CA MET A 251 -8.60 2.47 -6.07
C MET A 251 -7.91 1.14 -5.77
N ALA A 252 -7.87 0.72 -4.50
CA ALA A 252 -7.19 -0.52 -4.10
C ALA A 252 -7.75 -1.76 -4.83
N VAL A 253 -9.08 -1.84 -4.99
CA VAL A 253 -9.73 -2.92 -5.73
C VAL A 253 -9.44 -2.83 -7.22
N LEU A 254 -9.61 -1.66 -7.84
CA LEU A 254 -9.37 -1.47 -9.28
C LEU A 254 -7.90 -1.71 -9.67
N GLN A 255 -6.95 -1.30 -8.83
CA GLN A 255 -5.54 -1.64 -8.99
C GLN A 255 -5.29 -3.15 -8.76
N GLY A 256 -6.06 -3.79 -7.87
CA GLY A 256 -6.12 -5.24 -7.74
C GLY A 256 -6.58 -5.94 -9.03
N VAL A 257 -7.64 -5.43 -9.68
CA VAL A 257 -8.09 -5.89 -10.99
C VAL A 257 -6.99 -5.73 -12.03
N SER A 258 -6.29 -4.59 -12.03
CA SER A 258 -5.19 -4.34 -12.95
C SER A 258 -4.05 -5.34 -12.81
N ARG A 259 -3.63 -5.60 -11.56
CA ARG A 259 -2.62 -6.62 -11.26
C ARG A 259 -3.11 -8.03 -11.64
N GLY A 260 -4.36 -8.35 -11.35
CA GLY A 260 -4.98 -9.65 -11.64
C GLY A 260 -5.01 -9.99 -13.13
N CYS A 261 -5.34 -8.99 -13.96
CA CYS A 261 -5.42 -9.10 -15.41
C CYS A 261 -4.05 -9.03 -16.13
N GLY A 262 -2.99 -8.55 -15.45
CA GLY A 262 -1.66 -8.41 -16.03
C GLY A 262 -1.53 -7.26 -17.03
N TRP A 263 -2.22 -6.14 -16.78
CA TRP A 263 -2.11 -4.89 -17.56
C TRP A 263 -1.68 -3.70 -16.69
N GLN A 264 -0.79 -3.96 -15.73
CA GLN A 264 -0.28 -2.98 -14.78
C GLN A 264 0.39 -1.76 -15.44
N HIS A 265 0.88 -1.91 -16.68
CA HIS A 265 1.39 -0.79 -17.47
C HIS A 265 0.33 0.29 -17.72
N LEU A 266 -0.91 -0.07 -18.02
CA LEU A 266 -2.01 0.90 -18.14
C LEU A 266 -2.30 1.56 -16.79
N GLY A 267 -2.29 0.78 -15.70
CA GLY A 267 -2.43 1.31 -14.36
C GLY A 267 -1.34 2.34 -14.03
N ALA A 268 -0.08 2.08 -14.41
CA ALA A 268 1.02 3.01 -14.17
C ALA A 268 0.84 4.34 -14.92
N TYR A 269 0.41 4.28 -16.19
CA TYR A 269 0.09 5.49 -16.97
C TYR A 269 -1.08 6.26 -16.38
N VAL A 270 -2.12 5.56 -15.92
CA VAL A 270 -3.27 6.17 -15.25
C VAL A 270 -2.83 6.85 -13.95
N ASN A 271 -1.99 6.21 -13.12
CA ASN A 271 -1.49 6.80 -11.87
C ASN A 271 -0.63 8.02 -12.14
N LEU A 272 0.24 7.97 -13.16
CA LEU A 272 1.04 9.12 -13.57
C LEU A 272 0.15 10.30 -13.97
N GLY A 273 -0.82 10.09 -14.86
CA GLY A 273 -1.75 11.14 -15.29
C GLY A 273 -2.60 11.68 -14.14
N ALA A 274 -3.18 10.79 -13.36
CA ALA A 274 -4.07 11.14 -12.27
C ALA A 274 -3.38 11.96 -11.17
N PHE A 275 -2.22 11.52 -10.67
CA PHE A 275 -1.55 12.23 -9.58
C PHE A 275 -0.65 13.36 -10.04
N TYR A 276 0.07 13.23 -11.16
CA TYR A 276 1.06 14.23 -11.56
C TYR A 276 0.52 15.28 -12.54
N LEU A 277 -0.48 14.94 -13.38
CA LEU A 277 -1.09 15.91 -14.30
C LEU A 277 -2.37 16.55 -13.75
N VAL A 278 -3.03 15.91 -12.79
CA VAL A 278 -4.25 16.45 -12.16
C VAL A 278 -4.04 16.73 -10.68
N GLY A 279 -3.72 15.71 -9.88
CA GLY A 279 -3.70 15.81 -8.42
C GLY A 279 -2.73 16.87 -7.88
N ILE A 280 -1.45 16.82 -8.28
CA ILE A 280 -0.41 17.77 -7.86
C ILE A 280 -0.72 19.19 -8.34
N PRO A 281 -1.06 19.45 -9.63
CA PRO A 281 -1.46 20.80 -10.05
C PRO A 281 -2.65 21.36 -9.26
N VAL A 282 -3.68 20.54 -9.00
CA VAL A 282 -4.84 20.92 -8.18
C VAL A 282 -4.41 21.21 -6.74
N ALA A 283 -3.55 20.37 -6.15
CA ALA A 283 -2.99 20.58 -4.82
C ALA A 283 -2.23 21.91 -4.73
N LEU A 284 -1.33 22.19 -5.68
CA LEU A 284 -0.55 23.42 -5.71
C LEU A 284 -1.45 24.65 -5.85
N TYR A 285 -2.45 24.59 -6.74
CA TYR A 285 -3.41 25.67 -6.94
C TYR A 285 -4.21 25.96 -5.66
N PHE A 286 -4.84 24.94 -5.06
CA PHE A 286 -5.65 25.17 -3.86
C PHE A 286 -4.80 25.46 -2.62
N GLY A 287 -3.63 24.84 -2.49
CA GLY A 287 -2.74 25.00 -1.35
C GLY A 287 -2.08 26.38 -1.32
N PHE A 288 -1.52 26.82 -2.45
CA PHE A 288 -0.78 28.09 -2.53
C PHE A 288 -1.63 29.24 -3.05
N ALA A 289 -2.28 29.12 -4.22
CA ALA A 289 -2.98 30.24 -4.85
C ALA A 289 -4.27 30.62 -4.11
N MET A 290 -5.07 29.62 -3.72
CA MET A 290 -6.30 29.83 -2.93
C MET A 290 -6.04 29.86 -1.41
N GLN A 291 -4.77 29.73 -0.99
CA GLN A 291 -4.35 29.74 0.42
C GLN A 291 -5.11 28.77 1.33
N LEU A 292 -5.59 27.63 0.79
CA LEU A 292 -6.22 26.57 1.59
C LEU A 292 -5.19 25.66 2.28
N ARG A 293 -3.89 25.88 2.04
CA ARG A 293 -2.77 25.20 2.75
C ARG A 293 -2.89 23.67 2.72
N ALA A 294 -2.71 22.96 3.84
CA ALA A 294 -2.81 21.50 3.91
C ALA A 294 -4.16 20.97 3.40
N LYS A 295 -5.27 21.68 3.65
CA LYS A 295 -6.58 21.32 3.09
C LYS A 295 -6.57 21.36 1.58
N GLY A 296 -5.93 22.37 0.97
CA GLY A 296 -5.76 22.47 -0.47
C GLY A 296 -4.94 21.32 -1.05
N PHE A 297 -3.86 20.92 -0.39
CA PHE A 297 -3.06 19.77 -0.81
C PHE A 297 -3.86 18.48 -0.79
N TRP A 298 -4.65 18.27 0.25
CA TRP A 298 -5.50 17.08 0.38
C TRP A 298 -6.63 17.04 -0.66
N ILE A 299 -7.19 18.19 -1.04
CA ILE A 299 -8.14 18.29 -2.16
C ILE A 299 -7.49 17.83 -3.47
N GLY A 300 -6.22 18.17 -3.69
CA GLY A 300 -5.48 17.68 -4.87
C GLY A 300 -5.25 16.17 -4.86
N ILE A 301 -4.88 15.59 -3.72
CA ILE A 301 -4.80 14.12 -3.57
C ILE A 301 -6.13 13.47 -3.92
N LEU A 302 -7.24 14.01 -3.38
CA LEU A 302 -8.57 13.49 -3.66
C LEU A 302 -8.96 13.62 -5.14
N ALA A 303 -8.61 14.73 -5.80
CA ALA A 303 -8.84 14.91 -7.23
C ALA A 303 -8.04 13.91 -8.07
N GLY A 304 -6.78 13.65 -7.69
CA GLY A 304 -5.97 12.61 -8.30
C GLY A 304 -6.60 11.22 -8.14
N GLY A 305 -6.98 10.86 -6.90
CA GLY A 305 -7.64 9.59 -6.63
C GLY A 305 -8.95 9.41 -7.41
N ALA A 306 -9.81 10.43 -7.43
CA ALA A 306 -11.07 10.39 -8.18
C ALA A 306 -10.86 10.22 -9.69
N THR A 307 -9.82 10.87 -10.23
CA THR A 307 -9.42 10.70 -11.64
C THR A 307 -8.95 9.27 -11.90
N GLN A 308 -8.11 8.71 -11.02
CA GLN A 308 -7.64 7.33 -11.12
C GLN A 308 -8.81 6.34 -11.09
N VAL A 309 -9.72 6.45 -10.11
CA VAL A 309 -10.91 5.59 -9.98
C VAL A 309 -11.74 5.64 -11.25
N THR A 310 -11.98 6.85 -11.78
CA THR A 310 -12.79 7.03 -13.00
C THR A 310 -12.15 6.32 -14.20
N LEU A 311 -10.86 6.56 -14.44
CA LEU A 311 -10.13 5.96 -15.57
C LEU A 311 -10.04 4.43 -15.44
N LEU A 312 -9.67 3.91 -14.27
CA LEU A 312 -9.59 2.46 -14.05
C LEU A 312 -10.96 1.78 -14.10
N SER A 313 -12.03 2.47 -13.70
CA SER A 313 -13.40 1.95 -13.82
C SER A 313 -13.82 1.83 -15.28
N VAL A 314 -13.56 2.86 -16.10
CA VAL A 314 -13.83 2.82 -17.55
C VAL A 314 -13.03 1.71 -18.23
N ILE A 315 -11.74 1.60 -17.90
CA ILE A 315 -10.88 0.53 -18.40
C ILE A 315 -11.45 -0.84 -18.00
N THR A 316 -11.81 -1.02 -16.73
CA THR A 316 -12.38 -2.29 -16.23
C THR A 316 -13.70 -2.62 -16.94
N ALA A 317 -14.61 -1.66 -17.08
CA ALA A 317 -15.90 -1.84 -17.73
C ALA A 317 -15.80 -2.18 -19.23
N THR A 318 -14.77 -1.66 -19.91
CA THR A 318 -14.51 -1.90 -21.34
C THR A 318 -13.62 -3.12 -21.60
N THR A 319 -13.21 -3.84 -20.56
CA THR A 319 -12.34 -5.03 -20.70
C THR A 319 -13.04 -6.16 -21.44
N ASN A 320 -12.42 -6.64 -22.52
CA ASN A 320 -12.82 -7.90 -23.13
C ASN A 320 -12.20 -9.09 -22.37
N TRP A 321 -12.98 -9.67 -21.46
CA TRP A 321 -12.57 -10.78 -20.61
C TRP A 321 -12.16 -12.05 -21.37
N ASN A 322 -12.73 -12.32 -22.55
CA ASN A 322 -12.32 -13.46 -23.37
C ASN A 322 -10.87 -13.29 -23.85
N LYS A 323 -10.57 -12.12 -24.43
CA LYS A 323 -9.20 -11.78 -24.87
C LYS A 323 -8.19 -11.82 -23.73
N MET A 324 -8.61 -11.51 -22.50
CA MET A 324 -7.73 -11.56 -21.33
C MET A 324 -7.43 -12.98 -20.88
N ALA A 325 -8.40 -13.90 -20.98
CA ALA A 325 -8.17 -15.32 -20.71
C ALA A 325 -7.22 -15.95 -21.74
N ASP A 326 -7.39 -15.61 -23.03
CA ASP A 326 -6.48 -16.08 -24.09
C ASP A 326 -5.04 -15.63 -23.83
N LYS A 327 -4.84 -14.34 -23.52
CA LYS A 327 -3.53 -13.79 -23.15
C LYS A 327 -2.96 -14.44 -21.88
N ALA A 328 -3.80 -14.79 -20.91
CA ALA A 328 -3.33 -15.47 -19.70
C ALA A 328 -2.80 -16.87 -20.04
N LYS A 329 -3.50 -17.61 -20.91
CA LYS A 329 -3.07 -18.92 -21.39
C LYS A 329 -1.75 -18.83 -22.17
N GLU A 330 -1.61 -17.87 -23.08
CA GLU A 330 -0.36 -17.64 -23.81
C GLU A 330 0.82 -17.34 -22.88
N ARG A 331 0.62 -16.55 -21.82
CA ARG A 331 1.71 -16.20 -20.87
C ARG A 331 2.19 -17.38 -20.02
N VAL A 332 1.34 -18.38 -19.79
CA VAL A 332 1.63 -19.52 -18.92
C VAL A 332 2.16 -20.72 -19.73
N PHE A 333 1.63 -20.92 -20.94
CA PHE A 333 1.90 -22.12 -21.75
C PHE A 333 2.66 -21.84 -23.06
N GLY A 334 2.83 -20.58 -23.45
CA GLY A 334 3.57 -20.16 -24.66
C GLY A 334 4.97 -19.68 -24.33
#